data_AF-A0A443NJD0-F1
#
_entry.id   AF-A0A443NJD0-F1
#
_cell.length_a   1.000
_cell.length_b   1.000
_cell.length_c   1.000
_cell.angle_alpha   90.00
_cell.angle_beta   90.00
_cell.angle_gamma   90.00
#
_symmetry.space_group_name_H-M   'P 1'
#
loop_
_entity.id
_entity.type
_entity.pdbx_description
1 polymer ?
#
loop_
_entity_poly.entity_id
_entity_poly.type
_entity_poly.pdbx_seq_one_letter_code
_entity_poly.pdbx_strand_id
1 'polypeptide(L)'
;MAISNSMATSHVRIVSLPLSKFAFSCLHVRSTGEICYRRLHHHHVAPCSLSSSIQPPLDGGVVQESQVDKLIWEIRAELGSIESRDLRDVETLNDALLLVDLIQRLGVQRHFDHHINGILRSLYREWREESGLASPGITVLAFRLLRLNGFVVSADVIEALKDPNGWFSCFSIQTPRGISDMLNLYRCSQTAFPSESDIMDEAHQFARTQLSRALLLEEWDPLLQIDYVRREIEFALEYPRQCLLPRLESRSIVKQLWPGDGTINKCLELAKLDMEMLQKLHLKEIEELKRWDPSILDDLPLQRAIYMAVYNTMVELADNSSKVQGHDFLPFFKNLAFHSCMHGNFSGRIKWLHLPRKLHGKTNTILPPLEDYTREAEVSIAGATCLLMSIFSMEELITKEALQSINKDSRFMHFVCVIGRLCNDVATFKHEESVGEMASSISCYMRDNPHCTQDEAITSVRCNIESACREVELEHFKSRALVPECCSRAVLNFARTMCFVYKRADAFSNSSDVEYEMLFRDYYYDPLVHV
;
A
#
# COMPACT_ATOMS: atom_id res chain seq x y z
N MET A 1 -29.16 35.23 30.13
CA MET A 1 -27.69 35.19 30.38
C MET A 1 -27.11 34.19 29.41
N ALA A 2 -26.40 34.69 28.39
CA ALA A 2 -25.91 33.93 27.25
C ALA A 2 -24.73 33.04 27.65
N ILE A 3 -24.79 31.77 27.26
CA ILE A 3 -23.70 30.80 27.34
C ILE A 3 -22.97 30.88 26.00
N SER A 4 -21.72 31.33 26.02
CA SER A 4 -20.85 31.45 24.86
C SER A 4 -20.36 30.06 24.43
N ASN A 5 -20.84 29.58 23.27
CA ASN A 5 -20.24 28.48 22.53
C ASN A 5 -18.94 28.96 21.89
N SER A 6 -17.80 28.51 22.41
CA SER A 6 -16.50 28.58 21.73
C SER A 6 -16.38 27.30 20.89
N MET A 7 -16.56 27.44 19.58
CA MET A 7 -16.16 26.42 18.60
C MET A 7 -14.62 26.38 18.59
N ALA A 8 -14.04 25.32 19.13
CA ALA A 8 -12.63 25.01 18.93
C ALA A 8 -12.44 24.55 17.47
N THR A 9 -11.79 25.38 16.67
CA THR A 9 -11.25 25.02 15.36
C THR A 9 -10.13 24.00 15.57
N SER A 10 -10.46 22.71 15.46
CA SER A 10 -9.48 21.63 15.40
C SER A 10 -8.74 21.73 14.06
N HIS A 11 -7.52 22.26 14.06
CA HIS A 11 -6.59 22.15 12.94
C HIS A 11 -6.28 20.66 12.71
N VAL A 12 -6.92 20.06 11.71
CA VAL A 12 -6.67 18.67 11.30
C VAL A 12 -5.34 18.65 10.55
N ARG A 13 -4.29 18.09 11.18
CA ARG A 13 -2.97 17.91 10.55
C ARG A 13 -3.08 16.89 9.42
N ILE A 14 -2.58 17.25 8.24
CA ILE A 14 -2.34 16.31 7.15
C ILE A 14 -1.15 15.43 7.59
N VAL A 15 -1.43 14.20 8.03
CA VAL A 15 -0.39 13.22 8.36
C VAL A 15 0.07 12.57 7.04
N SER A 16 0.99 13.22 6.33
CA SER A 16 1.83 12.57 5.32
C SER A 16 3.13 12.13 5.99
N LEU A 17 3.57 10.89 5.75
CA LEU A 17 4.94 10.49 6.08
C LEU A 17 5.89 11.34 5.22
N PRO A 18 6.81 12.12 5.81
CA PRO A 18 7.75 12.88 5.02
C PRO A 18 8.61 11.93 4.18
N LEU A 19 8.75 12.20 2.88
CA LEU A 19 9.68 11.45 2.01
C LEU A 19 11.11 11.44 2.58
N SER A 20 11.47 12.47 3.35
CA SER A 20 12.75 12.56 4.07
C SER A 20 12.97 11.45 5.10
N LYS A 21 11.89 10.85 5.63
CA LYS A 21 11.95 9.73 6.58
C LYS A 21 11.97 8.36 5.88
N PHE A 22 11.56 8.29 4.61
CA PHE A 22 11.62 7.07 3.79
C PHE A 22 13.00 6.82 3.17
N ALA A 23 13.85 7.86 3.06
CA ALA A 23 15.20 7.80 2.48
C ALA A 23 16.16 6.80 3.17
N PHE A 24 15.78 6.27 4.35
CA PHE A 24 16.53 5.27 5.09
C PHE A 24 16.69 3.93 4.34
N SER A 25 15.70 3.53 3.54
CA SER A 25 15.76 2.28 2.75
C SER A 25 16.84 2.34 1.66
N CYS A 26 17.03 3.51 1.03
CA CYS A 26 18.02 3.73 -0.04
C CYS A 26 19.47 3.65 0.46
N LEU A 27 19.74 4.04 1.70
CA LEU A 27 21.08 3.97 2.29
C LEU A 27 21.44 2.55 2.76
N HIS A 28 20.46 1.78 3.25
CA HIS A 28 20.72 0.41 3.70
C HIS A 28 21.08 -0.52 2.53
N VAL A 29 20.34 -0.44 1.41
CA VAL A 29 20.58 -1.24 0.19
C VAL A 29 21.91 -0.85 -0.50
N ARG A 30 22.30 0.43 -0.46
CA ARG A 30 23.59 0.89 -1.03
C ARG A 30 24.81 0.44 -0.23
N SER A 31 24.65 0.04 1.03
CA SER A 31 25.78 -0.27 1.93
C SER A 31 26.23 -1.73 1.93
N THR A 32 25.47 -2.67 1.34
CA THR A 32 25.80 -4.11 1.35
C THR A 32 26.80 -4.53 0.26
N GLY A 33 27.66 -3.61 -0.18
CA GLY A 33 28.56 -3.74 -1.34
C GLY A 33 30.06 -3.67 -1.02
N GLU A 34 30.54 -4.23 0.09
CA GLU A 34 31.98 -4.42 0.29
C GLU A 34 32.38 -5.88 0.00
N ILE A 35 32.86 -6.12 -1.23
CA ILE A 35 33.97 -7.04 -1.61
C ILE A 35 34.25 -6.98 -3.13
N CYS A 36 33.45 -6.29 -3.94
CA CYS A 36 33.69 -6.19 -5.40
C CYS A 36 34.21 -4.81 -5.87
N TYR A 37 35.14 -4.20 -5.13
CA TYR A 37 35.77 -2.91 -5.50
C TYR A 37 36.58 -2.92 -6.82
N ARG A 38 36.64 -4.05 -7.55
CA ARG A 38 37.29 -4.14 -8.87
C ARG A 38 36.35 -4.46 -10.05
N ARG A 39 35.02 -4.51 -9.88
CA ARG A 39 34.07 -4.80 -10.98
C ARG A 39 32.91 -3.81 -11.15
N LEU A 40 32.94 -2.66 -10.47
CA LEU A 40 31.90 -1.63 -10.58
C LEU A 40 32.30 -0.55 -11.59
N HIS A 41 32.39 -0.90 -12.87
CA HIS A 41 32.53 0.08 -13.96
C HIS A 41 31.26 0.30 -14.78
N HIS A 42 30.12 -0.31 -14.41
CA HIS A 42 28.87 -0.18 -15.17
C HIS A 42 27.61 -0.09 -14.29
N HIS A 43 27.61 0.79 -13.27
CA HIS A 43 26.34 1.29 -12.74
C HIS A 43 26.07 2.66 -13.33
N HIS A 44 24.96 2.77 -14.05
CA HIS A 44 24.42 4.04 -14.48
C HIS A 44 24.09 4.85 -13.22
N VAL A 45 24.71 6.03 -13.12
CA VAL A 45 24.23 7.09 -12.23
C VAL A 45 22.74 7.27 -12.55
N ALA A 46 21.88 7.14 -11.54
CA ALA A 46 20.47 7.47 -11.70
C ALA A 46 20.38 8.83 -12.40
N PRO A 47 19.65 8.98 -13.51
CA PRO A 47 19.59 10.25 -14.23
C PRO A 47 18.82 11.26 -13.38
N CYS A 48 19.49 11.89 -12.42
CA CYS A 48 19.11 13.17 -11.84
C CYS A 48 19.35 14.33 -12.84
N SER A 49 19.34 14.05 -14.15
CA SER A 49 19.40 15.05 -15.23
C SER A 49 18.05 15.68 -15.54
N LEU A 50 16.95 15.23 -14.92
CA LEU A 50 15.65 15.93 -15.00
C LEU A 50 15.58 17.21 -14.15
N SER A 51 16.67 17.57 -13.45
CA SER A 51 16.67 18.66 -12.47
C SER A 51 16.94 20.07 -13.02
N SER A 52 17.26 20.24 -14.31
CA SER A 52 17.62 21.57 -14.85
C SER A 52 16.50 22.33 -15.59
N SER A 53 15.30 21.76 -15.76
CA SER A 53 14.30 22.36 -16.67
C SER A 53 12.86 22.47 -16.16
N ILE A 54 12.55 22.09 -14.92
CA ILE A 54 11.17 22.21 -14.40
C ILE A 54 11.20 22.98 -13.08
N GLN A 55 10.94 24.29 -13.15
CA GLN A 55 10.62 25.09 -11.97
C GLN A 55 9.18 24.80 -11.55
N PRO A 56 8.88 24.58 -10.25
CA PRO A 56 7.52 24.50 -9.78
C PRO A 56 6.81 25.85 -10.01
N PRO A 57 5.53 25.88 -10.43
CA PRO A 57 4.77 27.11 -10.52
C PRO A 57 4.54 27.66 -9.10
N LEU A 58 5.34 28.66 -8.74
CA LEU A 58 5.14 29.48 -7.56
C LEU A 58 4.09 30.54 -7.87
N ASP A 59 2.82 30.16 -7.87
CA ASP A 59 1.73 31.14 -7.74
C ASP A 59 0.88 30.85 -6.50
N GLY A 60 1.03 31.74 -5.53
CA GLY A 60 0.32 31.75 -4.26
C GLY A 60 -1.09 32.31 -4.42
N GLY A 61 -2.05 31.43 -4.71
CA GLY A 61 -3.48 31.75 -4.55
C GLY A 61 -3.94 31.53 -3.11
N VAL A 62 -4.31 32.61 -2.41
CA VAL A 62 -4.81 32.63 -1.02
C VAL A 62 -6.26 32.07 -0.91
N VAL A 63 -6.68 31.14 -1.77
CA VAL A 63 -8.10 30.71 -1.93
C VAL A 63 -8.34 29.21 -1.63
N GLN A 64 -7.36 28.40 -1.25
CA GLN A 64 -7.57 26.94 -1.11
C GLN A 64 -8.26 26.49 0.19
N GLU A 65 -7.93 27.05 1.36
CA GLU A 65 -8.45 26.54 2.65
C GLU A 65 -9.97 26.78 2.83
N SER A 66 -10.46 27.98 2.50
CA SER A 66 -11.89 28.31 2.65
C SER A 66 -12.79 27.49 1.72
N GLN A 67 -12.29 27.09 0.56
CA GLN A 67 -13.03 26.24 -0.38
C GLN A 67 -13.07 24.78 0.12
N VAL A 68 -11.95 24.26 0.64
CA VAL A 68 -11.88 22.92 1.25
C VAL A 68 -12.86 22.80 2.42
N ASP A 69 -12.87 23.77 3.34
CA ASP A 69 -13.77 23.75 4.49
C ASP A 69 -15.24 23.80 4.08
N LYS A 70 -15.56 24.61 3.05
CA LYS A 70 -16.90 24.67 2.47
C LYS A 70 -17.33 23.31 1.91
N LEU A 71 -16.48 22.67 1.10
CA LEU A 71 -16.78 21.36 0.51
C LEU A 71 -16.98 20.29 1.60
N ILE A 72 -16.11 20.27 2.61
CA ILE A 72 -16.25 19.36 3.76
C ILE A 72 -17.59 19.58 4.45
N TRP A 73 -17.98 20.83 4.70
CA TRP A 73 -19.26 21.14 5.33
C TRP A 73 -20.46 20.67 4.50
N GLU A 74 -20.46 20.92 3.19
CA GLU A 74 -21.54 20.51 2.31
C GLU A 74 -21.67 18.98 2.22
N ILE A 75 -20.55 18.26 2.06
CA ILE A 75 -20.56 16.79 2.00
C ILE A 75 -21.02 16.20 3.35
N ARG A 76 -20.63 16.81 4.48
CA ARG A 76 -21.13 16.40 5.81
C ARG A 76 -22.64 16.56 5.93
N ALA A 77 -23.20 17.66 5.43
CA ALA A 77 -24.65 17.87 5.47
C ALA A 77 -25.41 16.80 4.68
N GLU A 78 -24.88 16.41 3.52
CA GLU A 78 -25.47 15.37 2.67
C GLU A 78 -25.34 13.97 3.30
N LEU A 79 -24.17 13.64 3.85
CA LEU A 79 -23.97 12.40 4.60
C LEU A 79 -24.88 12.32 5.84
N GLY A 80 -25.04 13.42 6.58
CA GLY A 80 -25.95 13.48 7.72
C GLY A 80 -27.42 13.30 7.32
N SER A 81 -27.81 13.83 6.15
CA SER A 81 -29.13 13.56 5.57
C SER A 81 -29.29 12.07 5.25
N ILE A 82 -28.32 11.44 4.58
CA ILE A 82 -28.36 10.01 4.24
C ILE A 82 -28.43 9.14 5.51
N GLU A 83 -27.60 9.45 6.50
CA GLU A 83 -27.55 8.74 7.78
C GLU A 83 -28.90 8.77 8.54
N SER A 84 -29.68 9.84 8.35
CA SER A 84 -31.01 10.00 8.97
C SER A 84 -32.15 9.28 8.23
N ARG A 85 -31.92 8.77 7.00
CA ARG A 85 -32.94 8.08 6.21
C ARG A 85 -33.07 6.61 6.64
N ASP A 86 -34.17 5.98 6.24
CA ASP A 86 -34.38 4.55 6.45
C ASP A 86 -33.54 3.74 5.46
N LEU A 87 -32.42 3.18 5.95
CA LEU A 87 -31.52 2.33 5.16
C LEU A 87 -32.10 0.95 4.82
N ARG A 88 -33.37 0.67 5.16
CA ARG A 88 -34.12 -0.48 4.63
C ARG A 88 -34.62 -0.26 3.21
N ASP A 89 -34.71 1.00 2.78
CA ASP A 89 -34.95 1.34 1.39
C ASP A 89 -33.72 1.01 0.54
N VAL A 90 -33.92 0.19 -0.50
CA VAL A 90 -32.83 -0.40 -1.28
C VAL A 90 -32.05 0.65 -2.08
N GLU A 91 -32.75 1.65 -2.62
CA GLU A 91 -32.13 2.73 -3.39
C GLU A 91 -31.30 3.63 -2.48
N THR A 92 -31.87 4.07 -1.36
CA THR A 92 -31.18 4.86 -0.34
C THR A 92 -29.94 4.14 0.21
N LEU A 93 -30.05 2.84 0.49
CA LEU A 93 -28.93 2.01 0.94
C LEU A 93 -27.83 1.95 -0.11
N ASN A 94 -28.19 1.71 -1.38
CA ASN A 94 -27.23 1.65 -2.48
C ASN A 94 -26.49 2.99 -2.64
N ASP A 95 -27.20 4.12 -2.63
CA ASP A 95 -26.59 5.45 -2.74
C ASP A 95 -25.65 5.76 -1.58
N ALA A 96 -26.05 5.41 -0.35
CA ALA A 96 -25.21 5.56 0.83
C ALA A 96 -23.89 4.79 0.69
N LEU A 97 -23.96 3.53 0.22
CA LEU A 97 -22.78 2.68 0.07
C LEU A 97 -21.86 3.15 -1.06
N LEU A 98 -22.42 3.55 -2.19
CA LEU A 98 -21.64 4.10 -3.31
C LEU A 98 -20.90 5.38 -2.90
N LEU A 99 -21.56 6.26 -2.14
CA LEU A 99 -20.91 7.48 -1.65
C LEU A 99 -19.81 7.20 -0.63
N VAL A 100 -20.06 6.28 0.33
CA VAL A 100 -19.03 5.85 1.29
C VAL A 100 -17.83 5.22 0.57
N ASP A 101 -18.08 4.34 -0.41
CA ASP A 101 -17.03 3.72 -1.22
C ASP A 101 -16.19 4.77 -1.96
N LEU A 102 -16.85 5.71 -2.64
CA LEU A 102 -16.19 6.79 -3.37
C LEU A 102 -15.30 7.63 -2.45
N ILE A 103 -15.83 8.08 -1.30
CA ILE A 103 -15.08 8.89 -0.33
C ILE A 103 -13.83 8.15 0.18
N GLN A 104 -13.95 6.86 0.46
CA GLN A 104 -12.83 6.04 0.94
C GLN A 104 -11.77 5.82 -0.15
N ARG A 105 -12.18 5.54 -1.39
CA ARG A 105 -11.28 5.35 -2.53
C ARG A 105 -10.60 6.65 -2.97
N LEU A 106 -11.27 7.80 -2.78
CA LEU A 106 -10.68 9.12 -2.97
C LEU A 106 -9.67 9.51 -1.86
N GLY A 107 -9.64 8.80 -0.73
CA GLY A 107 -8.68 9.04 0.35
C GLY A 107 -8.99 10.27 1.23
N VAL A 108 -10.23 10.75 1.18
CA VAL A 108 -10.70 11.93 1.94
C VAL A 108 -11.61 11.57 3.12
N GLN A 109 -11.73 10.27 3.45
CA GLN A 109 -12.62 9.76 4.50
C GLN A 109 -12.38 10.34 5.89
N ARG A 110 -11.14 10.75 6.20
CA ARG A 110 -10.74 11.36 7.49
C ARG A 110 -11.56 12.61 7.87
N HIS A 111 -12.19 13.26 6.89
CA HIS A 111 -13.05 14.42 7.13
C HIS A 111 -14.49 14.02 7.53
N PHE A 112 -14.85 12.74 7.36
CA PHE A 112 -16.21 12.21 7.41
C PHE A 112 -16.35 10.94 8.27
N ASP A 113 -15.32 10.56 9.03
CA ASP A 113 -15.29 9.30 9.80
C ASP A 113 -16.52 9.11 10.70
N HIS A 114 -17.04 10.17 11.31
CA HIS A 114 -18.24 10.09 12.15
C HIS A 114 -19.45 9.55 11.37
N HIS A 115 -19.77 10.17 10.23
CA HIS A 115 -20.91 9.79 9.40
C HIS A 115 -20.71 8.42 8.72
N ILE A 116 -19.49 8.15 8.22
CA ILE A 116 -19.16 6.86 7.62
C ILE A 116 -19.39 5.74 8.66
N ASN A 117 -18.87 5.92 9.88
CA ASN A 117 -19.09 4.94 10.95
C ASN A 117 -20.56 4.81 11.36
N GLY A 118 -21.33 5.90 11.35
CA GLY A 118 -22.77 5.88 11.60
C GLY A 118 -23.52 5.02 10.59
N ILE A 119 -23.29 5.26 9.29
CA ILE A 119 -23.88 4.50 8.19
C ILE A 119 -23.49 3.03 8.27
N LEU A 120 -22.21 2.72 8.44
CA LEU A 120 -21.72 1.34 8.50
C LEU A 120 -22.25 0.57 9.72
N ARG A 121 -22.42 1.23 10.88
CA ARG A 121 -23.04 0.61 12.07
C ARG A 121 -24.52 0.31 11.84
N SER A 122 -25.25 1.21 11.20
CA SER A 122 -26.65 0.97 10.85
C SER A 122 -26.78 -0.19 9.88
N LEU A 123 -25.92 -0.25 8.87
CA LEU A 123 -25.83 -1.35 7.93
C LEU A 123 -25.50 -2.68 8.63
N TYR A 124 -24.53 -2.68 9.55
CA TYR A 124 -24.12 -3.88 10.28
C TYR A 124 -25.24 -4.47 11.14
N ARG A 125 -26.17 -3.64 11.65
CA ARG A 125 -27.33 -4.11 12.42
C ARG A 125 -28.34 -4.89 11.60
N GLU A 126 -28.44 -4.59 10.31
CA GLU A 126 -29.36 -5.26 9.39
C GLU A 126 -28.68 -6.43 8.65
N TRP A 127 -27.36 -6.61 8.83
CA TRP A 127 -26.56 -7.64 8.20
C TRP A 127 -26.98 -9.05 8.64
N ARG A 128 -27.11 -9.96 7.67
CA ARG A 128 -27.41 -11.38 7.90
C ARG A 128 -26.29 -12.23 7.32
N GLU A 129 -25.65 -13.05 8.15
CA GLU A 129 -24.54 -13.91 7.68
C GLU A 129 -24.97 -14.90 6.58
N GLU A 130 -26.23 -15.35 6.61
CA GLU A 130 -26.75 -16.34 5.65
C GLU A 130 -27.19 -15.74 4.30
N SER A 131 -27.47 -14.44 4.22
CA SER A 131 -28.11 -13.84 3.04
C SER A 131 -27.67 -12.42 2.68
N GLY A 132 -26.83 -11.80 3.49
CA GLY A 132 -26.32 -10.46 3.28
C GLY A 132 -27.40 -9.39 3.42
N LEU A 133 -27.45 -8.47 2.45
CA LEU A 133 -28.30 -7.28 2.46
C LEU A 133 -28.96 -7.04 1.11
N ALA A 134 -30.28 -6.86 1.12
CA ALA A 134 -31.13 -6.37 0.01
C ALA A 134 -31.02 -7.13 -1.34
N SER A 135 -29.85 -7.16 -1.98
CA SER A 135 -29.54 -7.88 -3.21
C SER A 135 -28.08 -8.36 -3.22
N PRO A 136 -27.71 -9.38 -4.02
CA PRO A 136 -26.33 -9.87 -4.08
C PRO A 136 -25.30 -8.78 -4.43
N GLY A 137 -25.63 -7.85 -5.33
CA GLY A 137 -24.77 -6.72 -5.69
C GLY A 137 -24.52 -5.74 -4.53
N ILE A 138 -25.55 -5.46 -3.73
CA ILE A 138 -25.42 -4.64 -2.52
C ILE A 138 -24.64 -5.42 -1.45
N THR A 139 -24.91 -6.71 -1.27
CA THR A 139 -24.21 -7.58 -0.32
C THR A 139 -22.70 -7.55 -0.51
N VAL A 140 -22.19 -7.70 -1.74
CA VAL A 140 -20.73 -7.71 -1.97
C VAL A 140 -20.06 -6.36 -1.70
N LEU A 141 -20.75 -5.25 -2.02
CA LEU A 141 -20.26 -3.91 -1.71
C LEU A 141 -20.25 -3.67 -0.20
N ALA A 142 -21.37 -3.99 0.46
CA ALA A 142 -21.53 -3.85 1.90
C ALA A 142 -20.53 -4.72 2.68
N PHE A 143 -20.36 -5.98 2.29
CA PHE A 143 -19.36 -6.89 2.84
C PHE A 143 -17.98 -6.24 2.83
N ARG A 144 -17.56 -5.76 1.66
CA ARG A 144 -16.25 -5.14 1.47
C ARG A 144 -16.11 -3.91 2.38
N LEU A 145 -17.10 -3.01 2.39
CA LEU A 145 -17.04 -1.81 3.23
C LEU A 145 -17.02 -2.15 4.72
N LEU A 146 -17.86 -3.07 5.19
CA LEU A 146 -17.85 -3.54 6.57
C LEU A 146 -16.48 -4.10 6.96
N ARG A 147 -15.96 -5.04 6.17
CA ARG A 147 -14.68 -5.69 6.46
C ARG A 147 -13.52 -4.70 6.45
N LEU A 148 -13.47 -3.80 5.46
CA LEU A 148 -12.44 -2.77 5.37
C LEU A 148 -12.47 -1.78 6.53
N ASN A 149 -13.61 -1.62 7.20
CA ASN A 149 -13.79 -0.73 8.35
C ASN A 149 -13.81 -1.50 9.70
N GLY A 150 -13.36 -2.76 9.71
CA GLY A 150 -13.13 -3.51 10.95
C GLY A 150 -14.36 -4.23 11.51
N PHE A 151 -15.46 -4.33 10.76
CA PHE A 151 -16.60 -5.15 11.15
C PHE A 151 -16.36 -6.62 10.79
N VAL A 152 -16.75 -7.51 11.71
CA VAL A 152 -16.66 -8.96 11.51
C VAL A 152 -17.84 -9.41 10.66
N VAL A 153 -17.56 -9.86 9.45
CA VAL A 153 -18.51 -10.49 8.52
C VAL A 153 -17.85 -11.76 7.97
N SER A 154 -18.58 -12.85 7.79
CA SER A 154 -18.02 -14.12 7.28
C SER A 154 -18.10 -14.19 5.74
N ALA A 155 -17.06 -14.73 5.10
CA ALA A 155 -17.11 -15.03 3.66
C ALA A 155 -18.19 -16.05 3.28
N ASP A 156 -18.78 -16.77 4.24
CA ASP A 156 -19.90 -17.70 4.01
C ASP A 156 -21.09 -17.02 3.32
N VAL A 157 -21.30 -15.72 3.53
CA VAL A 157 -22.34 -14.97 2.83
C VAL A 157 -22.12 -14.98 1.31
N ILE A 158 -20.86 -15.03 0.86
CA ILE A 158 -20.48 -15.06 -0.55
C ILE A 158 -20.77 -16.42 -1.16
N GLU A 159 -20.59 -17.50 -0.38
CA GLU A 159 -21.02 -18.85 -0.77
C GLU A 159 -22.54 -18.89 -0.99
N ALA A 160 -23.31 -18.21 -0.15
CA ALA A 160 -24.76 -18.07 -0.30
C ALA A 160 -25.16 -17.22 -1.54
N LEU A 161 -24.20 -16.56 -2.21
CA LEU A 161 -24.42 -15.89 -3.49
C LEU A 161 -24.34 -16.83 -4.71
N LYS A 162 -24.23 -18.14 -4.46
CA LYS A 162 -24.32 -19.18 -5.47
C LYS A 162 -25.66 -19.91 -5.35
N ASP A 163 -26.33 -20.08 -6.48
CA ASP A 163 -27.45 -21.00 -6.63
C ASP A 163 -26.96 -22.32 -7.26
N PRO A 164 -27.80 -23.37 -7.37
CA PRO A 164 -27.41 -24.62 -8.02
C PRO A 164 -26.98 -24.48 -9.50
N ASN A 165 -27.27 -23.34 -10.14
CA ASN A 165 -26.90 -23.03 -11.52
C ASN A 165 -25.64 -22.15 -11.62
N GLY A 166 -25.06 -21.72 -10.49
CA GLY A 166 -23.85 -20.91 -10.41
C GLY A 166 -24.07 -19.56 -9.69
N TRP A 167 -23.31 -18.54 -10.08
CA TRP A 167 -23.42 -17.20 -9.50
C TRP A 167 -24.73 -16.50 -9.89
N PHE A 168 -25.29 -15.70 -8.99
CA PHE A 168 -26.51 -14.91 -9.26
C PHE A 168 -26.45 -14.12 -10.57
N SER A 169 -27.58 -14.03 -11.28
CA SER A 169 -27.71 -13.38 -12.58
C SER A 169 -27.40 -11.89 -12.61
N CYS A 170 -27.40 -11.22 -11.43
CA CYS A 170 -26.93 -9.84 -11.34
C CYS A 170 -25.44 -9.72 -11.66
N PHE A 171 -24.64 -10.78 -11.44
CA PHE A 171 -23.24 -10.82 -11.86
C PHE A 171 -23.15 -11.17 -13.35
N SER A 172 -23.62 -10.24 -14.18
CA SER A 172 -23.68 -10.37 -15.64
C SER A 172 -22.93 -9.26 -16.35
N ILE A 173 -22.23 -9.60 -17.42
CA ILE A 173 -21.54 -8.64 -18.30
C ILE A 173 -22.47 -8.04 -19.37
N GLN A 174 -23.76 -8.38 -19.35
CA GLN A 174 -24.73 -7.91 -20.35
C GLN A 174 -25.34 -6.54 -20.02
N THR A 175 -25.23 -6.09 -18.76
CA THR A 175 -25.84 -4.83 -18.31
C THR A 175 -24.84 -3.97 -17.54
N PRO A 176 -25.02 -2.64 -17.54
CA PRO A 176 -24.19 -1.74 -16.75
C PRO A 176 -24.13 -2.07 -15.27
N ARG A 177 -25.31 -2.32 -14.69
CA ARG A 177 -25.42 -2.66 -13.28
C ARG A 177 -24.70 -3.96 -12.97
N GLY A 178 -24.83 -4.96 -13.84
CA GLY A 178 -24.18 -6.24 -13.64
C GLY A 178 -22.66 -6.19 -13.75
N ILE A 179 -22.11 -5.34 -14.62
CA ILE A 179 -20.66 -5.09 -14.68
C ILE A 179 -20.18 -4.41 -13.39
N SER A 180 -20.93 -3.43 -12.87
CA SER A 180 -20.62 -2.79 -11.59
C SER A 180 -20.68 -3.78 -10.42
N ASP A 181 -21.70 -4.63 -10.36
CA ASP A 181 -21.83 -5.67 -9.33
C ASP A 181 -20.70 -6.71 -9.45
N MET A 182 -20.29 -7.07 -10.68
CA MET A 182 -19.14 -7.94 -10.94
C MET A 182 -17.81 -7.31 -10.48
N LEU A 183 -17.62 -6.02 -10.73
CA LEU A 183 -16.45 -5.29 -10.25
C LEU A 183 -16.41 -5.23 -8.73
N ASN A 184 -17.56 -5.07 -8.07
CA ASN A 184 -17.66 -5.14 -6.62
C ASN A 184 -17.37 -6.55 -6.08
N LEU A 185 -17.82 -7.61 -6.74
CA LEU A 185 -17.45 -9.00 -6.40
C LEU A 185 -15.94 -9.21 -6.53
N TYR A 186 -15.32 -8.73 -7.61
CA TYR A 186 -13.87 -8.79 -7.81
C TYR A 186 -13.11 -8.09 -6.68
N ARG A 187 -13.52 -6.87 -6.29
CA ARG A 187 -12.89 -6.15 -5.18
C ARG A 187 -13.16 -6.79 -3.82
N CYS A 188 -14.36 -7.34 -3.62
CA CYS A 188 -14.77 -8.04 -2.41
C CYS A 188 -13.89 -9.27 -2.16
N SER A 189 -13.67 -10.10 -3.20
CA SER A 189 -12.86 -11.30 -3.12
C SER A 189 -11.42 -11.07 -2.64
N GLN A 190 -10.88 -9.86 -2.84
CA GLN A 190 -9.52 -9.49 -2.45
C GLN A 190 -9.39 -9.11 -0.97
N THR A 191 -10.48 -9.16 -0.21
CA THR A 191 -10.50 -8.93 1.25
C THR A 191 -10.53 -10.25 2.04
N ALA A 192 -10.09 -11.34 1.41
CA ALA A 192 -10.05 -12.68 1.99
C ALA A 192 -9.11 -12.78 3.19
N PHE A 193 -9.56 -13.47 4.24
CA PHE A 193 -8.67 -13.99 5.26
C PHE A 193 -8.14 -15.39 4.88
N PRO A 194 -7.02 -15.86 5.44
CA PRO A 194 -6.43 -17.16 5.11
C PRO A 194 -7.40 -18.34 5.25
N SER A 195 -8.32 -18.31 6.22
CA SER A 195 -9.32 -19.37 6.43
C SER A 195 -10.46 -19.38 5.40
N GLU A 196 -10.54 -18.37 4.54
CA GLU A 196 -11.63 -18.15 3.59
C GLU A 196 -11.15 -18.22 2.14
N SER A 197 -9.91 -18.70 1.91
CA SER A 197 -9.29 -18.67 0.59
C SER A 197 -10.10 -19.41 -0.46
N ASP A 198 -10.69 -20.57 -0.15
CA ASP A 198 -11.43 -21.36 -1.15
C ASP A 198 -12.62 -20.58 -1.74
N ILE A 199 -13.50 -20.03 -0.88
CA ILE A 199 -14.69 -19.27 -1.29
C ILE A 199 -14.28 -17.99 -2.04
N MET A 200 -13.28 -17.29 -1.50
CA MET A 200 -12.85 -16.01 -2.06
C MET A 200 -12.07 -16.16 -3.36
N ASP A 201 -11.26 -17.20 -3.51
CA ASP A 201 -10.49 -17.45 -4.74
C ASP A 201 -11.41 -17.90 -5.88
N GLU A 202 -12.45 -18.68 -5.59
CA GLU A 202 -13.49 -18.99 -6.57
C GLU A 202 -14.20 -17.71 -7.05
N ALA A 203 -14.65 -16.87 -6.11
CA ALA A 203 -15.25 -15.57 -6.41
C ALA A 203 -14.32 -14.67 -7.23
N HIS A 204 -13.03 -14.65 -6.86
CA HIS A 204 -12.00 -13.88 -7.54
C HIS A 204 -11.83 -14.36 -8.98
N GLN A 205 -11.66 -15.66 -9.20
CA GLN A 205 -11.43 -16.25 -10.52
C GLN A 205 -12.63 -16.04 -11.43
N PHE A 206 -13.85 -16.27 -10.91
CA PHE A 206 -15.08 -16.00 -11.64
C PHE A 206 -15.16 -14.53 -12.07
N ALA A 207 -15.05 -13.60 -11.10
CA ALA A 207 -15.20 -12.18 -11.38
C ALA A 207 -14.10 -11.65 -12.32
N ARG A 208 -12.84 -12.04 -12.09
CA ARG A 208 -11.72 -11.69 -12.97
C ARG A 208 -11.94 -12.19 -14.39
N THR A 209 -12.42 -13.42 -14.57
CA THR A 209 -12.69 -14.01 -15.89
C THR A 209 -13.80 -13.25 -16.61
N GLN A 210 -14.90 -12.94 -15.92
CA GLN A 210 -16.01 -12.21 -16.52
C GLN A 210 -15.62 -10.77 -16.88
N LEU A 211 -14.92 -10.05 -15.99
CA LEU A 211 -14.41 -8.70 -16.28
C LEU A 211 -13.44 -8.69 -17.45
N SER A 212 -12.55 -9.68 -17.55
CA SER A 212 -11.65 -9.83 -18.71
C SER A 212 -12.43 -10.05 -20.00
N ARG A 213 -13.52 -10.83 -19.96
CA ARG A 213 -14.43 -11.02 -21.10
C ARG A 213 -15.18 -9.74 -21.46
N ALA A 214 -15.61 -8.96 -20.47
CA ALA A 214 -16.28 -7.68 -20.69
C ALA A 214 -15.38 -6.76 -21.54
N LEU A 215 -14.07 -6.69 -21.23
CA LEU A 215 -13.10 -5.90 -22.00
C LEU A 215 -12.94 -6.32 -23.48
N LEU A 216 -13.38 -7.53 -23.84
CA LEU A 216 -13.34 -8.04 -25.22
C LEU A 216 -14.64 -7.81 -25.99
N LEU A 217 -15.69 -7.27 -25.36
CA LEU A 217 -16.95 -6.98 -26.04
C LEU A 217 -16.74 -5.86 -27.08
N GLU A 218 -17.16 -6.12 -28.32
CA GLU A 218 -17.05 -5.17 -29.44
C GLU A 218 -18.01 -3.99 -29.29
N GLU A 219 -19.18 -4.24 -28.70
CA GLU A 219 -20.21 -3.24 -28.45
C GLU A 219 -20.49 -3.14 -26.95
N TRP A 220 -20.27 -1.94 -26.40
CA TRP A 220 -20.71 -1.55 -25.06
C TRP A 220 -21.92 -0.64 -25.21
N ASP A 221 -22.90 -0.74 -24.30
CA ASP A 221 -24.08 0.13 -24.29
C ASP A 221 -23.65 1.62 -24.24
N PRO A 222 -24.07 2.48 -25.20
CA PRO A 222 -23.76 3.91 -25.20
C PRO A 222 -24.14 4.65 -23.91
N LEU A 223 -25.11 4.15 -23.14
CA LEU A 223 -25.53 4.74 -21.85
C LEU A 223 -24.50 4.55 -20.72
N LEU A 224 -23.45 3.75 -20.93
CA LEU A 224 -22.46 3.38 -19.91
C LEU A 224 -21.44 4.47 -19.54
N GLN A 225 -21.42 5.60 -20.24
CA GLN A 225 -20.20 6.40 -20.35
C GLN A 225 -19.03 5.46 -20.64
N ILE A 226 -19.15 4.67 -21.73
CA ILE A 226 -18.37 3.46 -22.08
C ILE A 226 -16.91 3.48 -21.59
N ASP A 227 -16.23 4.60 -21.78
CA ASP A 227 -14.82 4.74 -21.42
C ASP A 227 -14.56 4.72 -19.90
N TYR A 228 -15.47 5.20 -19.06
CA TYR A 228 -15.30 5.22 -17.60
C TYR A 228 -15.27 3.81 -17.02
N VAL A 229 -16.34 3.03 -17.22
CA VAL A 229 -16.45 1.68 -16.65
C VAL A 229 -15.34 0.78 -17.18
N ARG A 230 -15.03 0.88 -18.47
CA ARG A 230 -13.92 0.15 -19.08
C ARG A 230 -12.58 0.49 -18.41
N ARG A 231 -12.24 1.78 -18.27
CA ARG A 231 -11.02 2.22 -17.60
C ARG A 231 -10.97 1.80 -16.14
N GLU A 232 -12.11 1.77 -15.46
CA GLU A 232 -12.19 1.31 -14.07
C GLU A 232 -11.88 -0.20 -13.95
N ILE A 233 -12.36 -1.00 -14.90
CA ILE A 233 -12.05 -2.44 -14.97
C ILE A 233 -10.58 -2.66 -15.30
N GLU A 234 -10.05 -1.97 -16.32
CA GLU A 234 -8.64 -2.04 -16.70
C GLU A 234 -7.74 -1.69 -15.50
N PHE A 235 -8.06 -0.59 -14.79
CA PHE A 235 -7.33 -0.17 -13.60
C PHE A 235 -7.41 -1.21 -12.47
N ALA A 236 -8.59 -1.74 -12.18
CA ALA A 236 -8.77 -2.72 -11.10
C ALA A 236 -8.04 -4.04 -11.38
N LEU A 237 -8.05 -4.51 -12.63
CA LEU A 237 -7.35 -5.73 -13.05
C LEU A 237 -5.83 -5.54 -13.08
N GLU A 238 -5.38 -4.33 -13.40
CA GLU A 238 -3.97 -3.96 -13.43
C GLU A 238 -3.39 -3.80 -12.02
N TYR A 239 -4.11 -3.13 -11.12
CA TYR A 239 -3.70 -2.86 -9.74
C TYR A 239 -4.64 -3.54 -8.74
N PRO A 240 -4.53 -4.87 -8.54
CA PRO A 240 -5.25 -5.55 -7.48
C PRO A 240 -4.85 -5.01 -6.11
N ARG A 241 -5.72 -5.20 -5.12
CA ARG A 241 -5.63 -4.67 -3.75
C ARG A 241 -4.26 -4.84 -3.11
N GLN A 242 -3.61 -5.98 -3.30
CA GLN A 242 -2.30 -6.28 -2.74
C GLN A 242 -1.19 -5.34 -3.21
N CYS A 243 -1.34 -4.67 -4.35
CA CYS A 243 -0.42 -3.63 -4.84
C CYS A 243 -1.11 -2.28 -5.09
N LEU A 244 -2.33 -2.09 -4.58
CA LEU A 244 -3.11 -0.88 -4.81
C LEU A 244 -2.74 0.20 -3.79
N LEU A 245 -1.99 1.20 -4.24
CA LEU A 245 -1.67 2.36 -3.42
C LEU A 245 -2.87 3.31 -3.36
N PRO A 246 -3.37 3.72 -2.17
CA PRO A 246 -4.58 4.54 -2.06
C PRO A 246 -4.53 5.85 -2.85
N ARG A 247 -3.35 6.46 -2.94
CA ARG A 247 -3.16 7.71 -3.68
C ARG A 247 -3.07 7.52 -5.19
N LEU A 248 -2.63 6.34 -5.65
CA LEU A 248 -2.70 5.96 -7.06
C LEU A 248 -4.16 5.77 -7.48
N GLU A 249 -4.95 5.08 -6.65
CA GLU A 249 -6.38 4.89 -6.87
C GLU A 249 -7.13 6.23 -6.92
N SER A 250 -6.96 7.07 -5.90
CA SER A 250 -7.59 8.39 -5.82
C SER A 250 -7.28 9.25 -7.06
N ARG A 251 -6.00 9.28 -7.49
CA ARG A 251 -5.58 10.01 -8.69
C ARG A 251 -6.24 9.47 -9.97
N SER A 252 -6.33 8.14 -10.09
CA SER A 252 -7.01 7.51 -11.23
C SER A 252 -8.49 7.87 -11.29
N ILE A 253 -9.19 7.81 -10.15
CA ILE A 253 -10.62 8.14 -10.05
C ILE A 253 -10.86 9.61 -10.42
N VAL A 254 -10.09 10.54 -9.84
CA VAL A 254 -10.25 11.98 -10.12
C VAL A 254 -10.06 12.29 -11.59
N LYS A 255 -9.10 11.65 -12.27
CA LYS A 255 -8.91 11.83 -13.71
C LYS A 255 -10.03 11.24 -14.56
N GLN A 256 -10.63 10.13 -14.13
CA GLN A 256 -11.62 9.40 -14.91
C GLN A 256 -13.04 9.95 -14.78
N LEU A 257 -13.41 10.49 -13.60
CA LEU A 257 -14.77 10.94 -13.28
C LEU A 257 -15.01 12.44 -13.47
N TRP A 258 -14.03 13.22 -13.94
CA TRP A 258 -14.14 14.68 -13.94
C TRP A 258 -14.91 15.25 -15.14
N PRO A 259 -15.93 16.13 -14.95
CA PRO A 259 -16.72 16.35 -13.73
C PRO A 259 -17.88 15.33 -13.62
N GLY A 260 -18.18 14.87 -12.40
CA GLY A 260 -19.34 14.04 -12.07
C GLY A 260 -20.64 14.85 -11.89
N ASP A 261 -21.55 14.41 -11.02
CA ASP A 261 -22.79 15.13 -10.67
C ASP A 261 -22.96 15.38 -9.16
N GLY A 262 -23.78 16.36 -8.77
CA GLY A 262 -24.17 16.62 -7.37
C GLY A 262 -23.06 16.49 -6.32
N THR A 263 -23.24 15.56 -5.39
CA THR A 263 -22.29 15.21 -4.31
C THR A 263 -20.97 14.65 -4.83
N ILE A 264 -21.00 13.88 -5.92
CA ILE A 264 -19.82 13.26 -6.54
C ILE A 264 -18.85 14.37 -6.95
N ASN A 265 -19.33 15.44 -7.59
CA ASN A 265 -18.52 16.60 -7.93
C ASN A 265 -17.82 17.23 -6.73
N LYS A 266 -18.52 17.38 -5.60
CA LYS A 266 -17.95 17.95 -4.38
C LYS A 266 -16.84 17.06 -3.83
N CYS A 267 -17.04 15.74 -3.86
CA CYS A 267 -16.03 14.77 -3.42
C CYS A 267 -14.79 14.78 -4.33
N LEU A 268 -14.99 14.81 -5.64
CA LEU A 268 -13.90 14.88 -6.62
C LEU A 268 -13.09 16.18 -6.49
N GLU A 269 -13.77 17.32 -6.33
CA GLU A 269 -13.11 18.61 -6.12
C GLU A 269 -12.34 18.64 -4.80
N LEU A 270 -12.92 18.11 -3.71
CA LEU A 270 -12.22 18.00 -2.44
C LEU A 270 -10.96 17.12 -2.56
N ALA A 271 -11.07 15.97 -3.24
CA ALA A 271 -9.94 15.06 -3.45
C ALA A 271 -8.84 15.68 -4.33
N LYS A 272 -9.23 16.47 -5.34
CA LYS A 272 -8.30 17.25 -6.16
C LYS A 272 -7.52 18.26 -5.32
N LEU A 273 -8.22 19.09 -4.55
CA LEU A 273 -7.60 20.09 -3.68
C LEU A 273 -6.68 19.42 -2.63
N ASP A 274 -7.11 18.29 -2.05
CA ASP A 274 -6.27 17.50 -1.14
C ASP A 274 -4.97 17.03 -1.80
N MET A 275 -5.07 16.51 -3.03
CA MET A 275 -3.91 16.04 -3.80
C MET A 275 -2.97 17.17 -4.18
N GLU A 276 -3.49 18.33 -4.58
CA GLU A 276 -2.65 19.51 -4.90
C GLU A 276 -1.90 20.02 -3.66
N MET A 277 -2.55 20.07 -2.50
CA MET A 277 -1.90 20.44 -1.24
C MET A 277 -0.78 19.45 -0.86
N LEU A 278 -1.04 18.15 -1.00
CA LEU A 278 -0.04 17.11 -0.75
C LEU A 278 1.11 17.13 -1.75
N GLN A 279 0.83 17.34 -3.03
CA GLN A 279 1.86 17.43 -4.07
C GLN A 279 2.84 18.58 -3.77
N LYS A 280 2.32 19.76 -3.39
CA LYS A 280 3.15 20.90 -2.95
C LYS A 280 4.03 20.54 -1.75
N LEU A 281 3.47 19.84 -0.76
CA LEU A 281 4.21 19.40 0.41
C LEU A 281 5.32 18.40 0.04
N HIS A 282 5.01 17.37 -0.74
CA HIS A 282 5.99 16.38 -1.18
C HIS A 282 7.12 17.01 -2.01
N LEU A 283 6.81 17.96 -2.90
CA LEU A 283 7.83 18.67 -3.67
C LEU A 283 8.78 19.46 -2.76
N LYS A 284 8.24 20.13 -1.73
CA LYS A 284 9.05 20.80 -0.72
C LYS A 284 9.95 19.80 0.03
N GLU A 285 9.41 18.64 0.44
CA GLU A 285 10.20 17.59 1.09
C GLU A 285 11.31 17.05 0.17
N ILE A 286 11.03 16.88 -1.12
CA ILE A 286 12.03 16.48 -2.13
C ILE A 286 13.11 17.55 -2.29
N GLU A 287 12.76 18.84 -2.25
CA GLU A 287 13.74 19.92 -2.29
C GLU A 287 14.65 19.92 -1.05
N GLU A 288 14.09 19.72 0.15
CA GLU A 288 14.91 19.58 1.37
C GLU A 288 15.82 18.34 1.29
N LEU A 289 15.31 17.22 0.76
CA LEU A 289 16.12 16.03 0.51
C LEU A 289 17.25 16.28 -0.50
N LYS A 290 17.04 17.10 -1.52
CA LYS A 290 18.10 17.49 -2.48
C LYS A 290 19.17 18.39 -1.85
N ARG A 291 18.80 19.19 -0.85
CA ARG A 291 19.75 20.01 -0.06
C ARG A 291 20.56 19.20 0.93
N TRP A 292 20.20 17.93 1.16
CA TRP A 292 21.03 17.00 1.90
C TRP A 292 22.31 16.76 1.11
N ASP A 293 23.30 17.62 1.31
CA ASP A 293 24.51 17.73 0.51
C ASP A 293 25.43 16.52 0.73
N PRO A 294 25.54 15.60 -0.25
CA PRO A 294 26.44 14.46 -0.13
C PRO A 294 27.91 14.87 -0.29
N SER A 295 28.23 16.08 -0.78
CA SER A 295 29.62 16.54 -0.93
C SER A 295 30.34 16.77 0.41
N ILE A 296 29.59 16.94 1.51
CA ILE A 296 30.13 16.89 2.88
C ILE A 296 30.82 15.53 3.18
N LEU A 297 30.51 14.49 2.41
CA LEU A 297 31.06 13.14 2.59
C LEU A 297 32.38 12.91 1.83
N ASP A 298 32.80 13.82 0.94
CA ASP A 298 33.97 13.64 0.06
C ASP A 298 35.32 13.66 0.82
N ASP A 299 35.38 14.32 1.97
CA ASP A 299 36.60 14.48 2.80
C ASP A 299 36.69 13.51 4.00
N LEU A 300 35.74 12.56 4.13
CA LEU A 300 35.69 11.60 5.23
C LEU A 300 35.89 10.16 4.71
N PRO A 301 36.53 9.25 5.47
CA PRO A 301 36.47 7.82 5.17
C PRO A 301 35.00 7.41 5.10
N LEU A 302 34.53 6.99 3.91
CA LEU A 302 33.12 6.80 3.54
C LEU A 302 32.26 6.12 4.63
N GLN A 303 32.79 5.09 5.29
CA GLN A 303 32.11 4.31 6.32
C GLN A 303 31.79 5.16 7.58
N ARG A 304 32.70 6.07 7.97
CA ARG A 304 32.48 6.99 9.09
C ARG A 304 31.38 7.98 8.75
N ALA A 305 31.35 8.47 7.52
CA ALA A 305 30.38 9.45 7.06
C ALA A 305 28.95 8.84 7.03
N ILE A 306 28.82 7.64 6.45
CA ILE A 306 27.57 6.86 6.45
C ILE A 306 27.10 6.57 7.88
N TYR A 307 28.01 6.10 8.75
CA TYR A 307 27.69 5.84 10.15
C TYR A 307 27.15 7.09 10.87
N MET A 308 27.82 8.24 10.70
CA MET A 308 27.40 9.49 11.36
C MET A 308 26.08 10.02 10.81
N ALA A 309 25.84 9.92 9.51
CA ALA A 309 24.56 10.29 8.92
C ALA A 309 23.41 9.44 9.50
N VAL A 310 23.56 8.12 9.46
CA VAL A 310 22.61 7.16 10.03
C VAL A 310 22.39 7.43 11.52
N TYR A 311 23.47 7.60 12.29
CA TYR A 311 23.41 7.84 13.74
C TYR A 311 22.72 9.15 14.09
N ASN A 312 23.08 10.25 13.44
CA ASN A 312 22.52 11.57 13.73
C ASN A 312 21.03 11.62 13.40
N THR A 313 20.62 11.10 12.24
CA THR A 313 19.20 11.00 11.88
C THR A 313 18.44 10.15 12.89
N MET A 314 19.00 9.00 13.32
CA MET A 314 18.36 8.18 14.35
C MET A 314 18.20 8.90 15.69
N VAL A 315 19.22 9.64 16.12
CA VAL A 315 19.16 10.41 17.37
C VAL A 315 18.08 11.48 17.28
N GLU A 316 17.98 12.19 16.15
CA GLU A 316 16.94 13.20 15.94
C GLU A 316 15.54 12.59 15.93
N LEU A 317 15.33 11.49 15.18
CA LEU A 317 14.05 10.81 15.14
C LEU A 317 13.68 10.25 16.53
N ALA A 318 14.64 9.71 17.26
CA ALA A 318 14.44 9.19 18.61
C ALA A 318 14.10 10.31 19.60
N ASP A 319 14.75 11.47 19.54
CA ASP A 319 14.44 12.62 20.39
C ASP A 319 13.02 13.13 20.15
N ASN A 320 12.62 13.28 18.88
CA ASN A 320 11.25 13.65 18.51
C ASN A 320 10.24 12.61 18.99
N SER A 321 10.52 11.33 18.81
CA SER A 321 9.66 10.24 19.29
C SER A 321 9.57 10.24 20.82
N SER A 322 10.69 10.48 21.53
CA SER A 322 10.74 10.48 22.99
C SER A 322 9.87 11.58 23.60
N LYS A 323 9.82 12.76 22.96
CA LYS A 323 8.95 13.88 23.38
C LYS A 323 7.47 13.50 23.31
N VAL A 324 7.07 12.76 22.28
CA VAL A 324 5.68 12.30 22.11
C VAL A 324 5.37 11.16 23.07
N GLN A 325 6.22 10.12 23.11
CA GLN A 325 5.98 8.92 23.90
C GLN A 325 6.21 9.11 25.41
N GLY A 326 6.88 10.18 25.82
CA GLY A 326 7.17 10.49 27.23
C GLY A 326 8.28 9.64 27.86
N HIS A 327 9.10 8.95 27.07
CA HIS A 327 10.23 8.14 27.53
C HIS A 327 11.30 8.01 26.44
N ASP A 328 12.55 7.70 26.84
CA ASP A 328 13.69 7.61 25.93
C ASP A 328 13.53 6.46 24.92
N PHE A 329 13.44 6.84 23.64
CA PHE A 329 13.26 5.95 22.52
C PHE A 329 14.57 5.61 21.78
N LEU A 330 15.68 6.28 22.12
CA LEU A 330 16.97 6.05 21.46
C LEU A 330 17.50 4.62 21.62
N PRO A 331 17.40 3.96 22.80
CA PRO A 331 17.82 2.56 22.94
C PRO A 331 17.06 1.62 22.01
N PHE A 332 15.76 1.85 21.84
CA PHE A 332 14.91 1.04 20.97
C PHE A 332 15.33 1.19 19.49
N PHE A 333 15.53 2.41 19.00
CA PHE A 333 16.00 2.64 17.62
C PHE A 333 17.39 2.08 17.38
N LYS A 334 18.31 2.21 18.34
CA LYS A 334 19.63 1.59 18.26
C LYS A 334 19.54 0.07 18.16
N ASN A 335 18.63 -0.56 18.90
CA ASN A 335 18.42 -2.00 18.83
C ASN A 335 17.89 -2.43 17.45
N LEU A 336 16.89 -1.72 16.91
CA LEU A 336 16.36 -1.99 15.56
C LEU A 336 17.45 -1.89 14.49
N ALA A 337 18.18 -0.78 14.49
CA ALA A 337 19.26 -0.53 13.55
C ALA A 337 20.37 -1.59 13.65
N PHE A 338 20.81 -1.89 14.87
CA PHE A 338 21.82 -2.92 15.11
C PHE A 338 21.35 -4.28 14.60
N HIS A 339 20.10 -4.67 14.90
CA HIS A 339 19.51 -5.91 14.44
C HIS A 339 19.50 -6.01 12.90
N SER A 340 18.97 -5.01 12.19
CA SER A 340 19.00 -5.00 10.72
C SER A 340 20.41 -5.03 10.14
N CYS A 341 21.33 -4.22 10.66
CA CYS A 341 22.73 -4.18 10.20
C CYS A 341 23.44 -5.53 10.38
N MET A 342 23.22 -6.23 11.50
CA MET A 342 23.85 -7.52 11.78
C MET A 342 23.33 -8.62 10.84
N HIS A 343 22.03 -8.66 10.58
CA HIS A 343 21.45 -9.65 9.67
C HIS A 343 21.77 -9.35 8.19
N GLY A 344 21.76 -8.08 7.79
CA GLY A 344 22.09 -7.64 6.44
C GLY A 344 23.55 -7.88 6.06
N ASN A 345 24.49 -7.65 6.99
CA ASN A 345 25.93 -7.78 6.73
C ASN A 345 26.55 -9.11 7.16
N PHE A 346 26.19 -9.69 8.31
CA PHE A 346 26.97 -10.78 8.93
C PHE A 346 26.33 -12.18 8.86
N SER A 347 25.00 -12.30 8.91
CA SER A 347 24.35 -13.62 9.05
C SER A 347 23.89 -14.25 7.74
N GLY A 348 23.30 -13.48 6.81
CA GLY A 348 22.77 -14.01 5.54
C GLY A 348 23.81 -14.06 4.42
N ARG A 349 24.36 -12.90 4.03
CA ARG A 349 25.27 -12.83 2.87
C ARG A 349 26.63 -13.48 3.12
N ILE A 350 27.22 -13.36 4.31
CA ILE A 350 28.56 -13.91 4.62
C ILE A 350 28.53 -15.44 4.84
N LYS A 351 27.48 -16.02 5.44
CA LYS A 351 27.39 -17.49 5.59
C LYS A 351 27.27 -18.23 4.25
N TRP A 352 26.56 -17.65 3.27
CA TRP A 352 26.16 -18.37 2.06
C TRP A 352 26.96 -17.96 0.81
N LEU A 353 27.36 -16.69 0.67
CA LEU A 353 28.15 -16.23 -0.49
C LEU A 353 29.67 -16.42 -0.30
N HIS A 354 30.18 -16.59 0.93
CA HIS A 354 31.61 -16.43 1.23
C HIS A 354 32.28 -17.58 2.00
N LEU A 355 31.69 -18.79 2.04
CA LEU A 355 32.41 -20.00 2.46
C LEU A 355 32.85 -20.82 1.23
N PRO A 356 33.97 -20.47 0.57
CA PRO A 356 34.58 -21.34 -0.43
C PRO A 356 35.23 -22.53 0.30
N ARG A 357 34.50 -23.63 0.49
CA ARG A 357 35.17 -24.92 0.61
C ARG A 357 35.59 -25.33 -0.80
N LYS A 358 36.87 -25.13 -1.13
CA LYS A 358 37.50 -25.76 -2.30
C LYS A 358 37.43 -27.29 -2.12
N LEU A 359 36.38 -27.91 -2.63
CA LEU A 359 36.36 -29.32 -2.98
C LEU A 359 36.40 -29.37 -4.52
N HIS A 360 37.50 -29.88 -5.07
CA HIS A 360 37.64 -30.16 -6.50
C HIS A 360 37.47 -28.98 -7.47
N GLY A 361 37.89 -27.76 -7.10
CA GLY A 361 38.05 -26.67 -8.07
C GLY A 361 36.75 -26.01 -8.57
N LYS A 362 35.59 -26.30 -7.97
CA LYS A 362 34.32 -25.57 -8.19
C LYS A 362 33.94 -24.80 -6.93
N THR A 363 33.64 -23.50 -7.06
CA THR A 363 32.97 -22.71 -6.02
C THR A 363 31.51 -23.12 -5.97
N ASN A 364 31.14 -23.99 -5.02
CA ASN A 364 29.73 -24.30 -4.76
C ASN A 364 29.20 -23.34 -3.69
N THR A 365 28.26 -22.47 -4.06
CA THR A 365 27.41 -21.76 -3.11
C THR A 365 26.57 -22.79 -2.36
N ILE A 366 26.67 -22.82 -1.03
CA ILE A 366 25.77 -23.66 -0.21
C ILE A 366 24.47 -22.87 -0.07
N LEU A 367 23.39 -23.36 -0.67
CA LEU A 367 22.06 -22.78 -0.48
C LEU A 367 21.46 -23.31 0.83
N PRO A 368 20.91 -22.45 1.71
CA PRO A 368 20.22 -22.86 2.94
C PRO A 368 18.74 -23.24 2.72
N PRO A 369 18.14 -24.15 3.51
CA PRO A 369 16.70 -24.43 3.52
C PRO A 369 15.87 -23.17 3.31
N LEU A 370 14.82 -23.19 2.49
CA LEU A 370 14.05 -21.98 2.13
C LEU A 370 13.52 -21.26 3.37
N GLU A 371 13.12 -22.04 4.38
CA GLU A 371 12.67 -21.50 5.66
C GLU A 371 13.79 -20.73 6.39
N ASP A 372 15.01 -21.29 6.43
CA ASP A 372 16.17 -20.65 7.04
C ASP A 372 16.64 -19.42 6.25
N TYR A 373 16.56 -19.48 4.91
CA TYR A 373 16.79 -18.31 4.05
C TYR A 373 15.81 -17.20 4.41
N THR A 374 14.51 -17.50 4.42
CA THR A 374 13.44 -16.52 4.61
C THR A 374 13.57 -15.82 5.97
N ARG A 375 13.85 -16.58 7.04
CA ARG A 375 14.03 -16.05 8.40
C ARG A 375 15.16 -15.03 8.51
N GLU A 376 16.24 -15.21 7.76
CA GLU A 376 17.35 -14.25 7.73
C GLU A 376 17.09 -13.10 6.74
N ALA A 377 16.47 -13.42 5.60
CA ALA A 377 16.27 -12.51 4.48
C ALA A 377 15.14 -11.50 4.73
N GLU A 378 14.15 -11.81 5.58
CA GLU A 378 13.13 -10.85 5.99
C GLU A 378 13.71 -9.74 6.85
N VAL A 379 14.75 -10.00 7.65
CA VAL A 379 15.39 -8.95 8.46
C VAL A 379 16.28 -8.08 7.58
N SER A 380 16.92 -8.67 6.55
CA SER A 380 17.87 -7.98 5.68
C SER A 380 17.23 -6.94 4.75
N ILE A 381 15.92 -7.03 4.48
CA ILE A 381 15.19 -5.99 3.72
C ILE A 381 14.97 -4.70 4.55
N ALA A 382 15.31 -4.74 5.84
CA ALA A 382 15.19 -3.62 6.79
C ALA A 382 13.78 -3.00 6.93
N GLY A 383 12.74 -3.74 6.54
CA GLY A 383 11.35 -3.29 6.57
C GLY A 383 10.89 -2.84 7.96
N ALA A 384 11.08 -3.69 8.98
CA ALA A 384 10.72 -3.38 10.36
C ALA A 384 11.40 -2.12 10.90
N THR A 385 12.69 -1.93 10.59
CA THR A 385 13.47 -0.77 11.02
C THR A 385 12.92 0.52 10.38
N CYS A 386 12.69 0.51 9.06
CA CYS A 386 12.16 1.68 8.35
C CYS A 386 10.74 2.02 8.83
N LEU A 387 9.88 1.01 8.97
CA LEU A 387 8.48 1.19 9.36
C LEU A 387 8.34 1.69 10.79
N LEU A 388 9.00 1.06 11.76
CA LEU A 388 8.86 1.45 13.16
C LEU A 388 9.38 2.87 13.39
N MET A 389 10.53 3.23 12.82
CA MET A 389 11.04 4.61 12.91
C MET A 389 10.07 5.63 12.29
N SER A 390 9.42 5.26 11.18
CA SER A 390 8.41 6.08 10.51
C SER A 390 7.12 6.20 11.34
N ILE A 391 6.67 5.13 11.98
CA ILE A 391 5.46 5.08 12.80
C ILE A 391 5.62 5.93 14.06
N PHE A 392 6.74 5.81 14.78
CA PHE A 392 7.01 6.65 15.95
C PHE A 392 7.19 8.13 15.61
N SER A 393 7.44 8.42 14.33
CA SER A 393 7.49 9.76 13.75
C SER A 393 6.13 10.36 13.38
N MET A 394 5.02 9.62 13.53
CA MET A 394 3.66 10.06 13.20
C MET A 394 2.97 10.87 14.31
N GLU A 395 3.67 11.15 15.42
CA GLU A 395 3.16 11.92 16.56
C GLU A 395 1.97 11.28 17.30
N GLU A 396 1.71 10.00 17.07
CA GLU A 396 0.71 9.23 17.81
C GLU A 396 1.30 8.65 19.11
N LEU A 397 0.47 8.58 20.16
CA LEU A 397 0.81 7.83 21.37
C LEU A 397 0.60 6.33 21.12
N ILE A 398 1.65 5.54 21.30
CA ILE A 398 1.59 4.09 21.06
C ILE A 398 1.70 3.38 22.40
N THR A 399 0.62 2.72 22.80
CA THR A 399 0.60 1.90 24.03
C THR A 399 1.50 0.68 23.88
N LYS A 400 1.85 0.03 25.00
CA LYS A 400 2.67 -1.20 24.95
C LYS A 400 1.94 -2.32 24.21
N GLU A 401 0.64 -2.41 24.40
CA GLU A 401 -0.24 -3.37 23.75
C GLU A 401 -0.32 -3.12 22.24
N ALA A 402 -0.49 -1.86 21.83
CA ALA A 402 -0.46 -1.47 20.42
C ALA A 402 0.91 -1.80 19.79
N LEU A 403 2.00 -1.48 20.49
CA LEU A 403 3.35 -1.78 20.01
C LEU A 403 3.56 -3.28 19.82
N GLN A 404 3.04 -4.15 20.70
CA GLN A 404 3.14 -5.60 20.51
C GLN A 404 2.48 -6.09 19.21
N SER A 405 1.42 -5.42 18.73
CA SER A 405 0.76 -5.77 17.47
C SER A 405 1.54 -5.40 16.21
N ILE A 406 2.48 -4.44 16.30
CA ILE A 406 3.23 -3.91 15.13
C ILE A 406 4.74 -3.94 15.29
N ASN A 407 5.29 -4.43 16.41
CA ASN A 407 6.74 -4.48 16.64
C ASN A 407 7.43 -5.44 15.65
N LYS A 408 8.77 -5.43 15.66
CA LYS A 408 9.59 -6.25 14.76
C LYS A 408 9.35 -7.77 14.88
N ASP A 409 8.87 -8.23 16.03
CA ASP A 409 8.65 -9.66 16.33
C ASP A 409 7.17 -10.06 16.16
N SER A 410 6.31 -9.12 15.72
CA SER A 410 4.89 -9.35 15.51
C SER A 410 4.64 -10.11 14.21
N ARG A 411 3.54 -10.88 14.17
CA ARG A 411 3.09 -11.54 12.93
C ARG A 411 2.87 -10.55 11.80
N PHE A 412 2.30 -9.39 12.12
CA PHE A 412 2.02 -8.34 11.14
C PHE A 412 3.31 -7.88 10.45
N MET A 413 4.34 -7.56 11.24
CA MET A 413 5.62 -7.10 10.70
C MET A 413 6.40 -8.22 9.98
N HIS A 414 6.32 -9.45 10.49
CA HIS A 414 6.92 -10.63 9.85
C HIS A 414 6.41 -10.78 8.41
N PHE A 415 5.08 -10.87 8.19
CA PHE A 415 4.55 -11.06 6.84
C PHE A 415 4.83 -9.87 5.92
N VAL A 416 4.84 -8.64 6.44
CA VAL A 416 5.22 -7.45 5.66
C VAL A 416 6.66 -7.54 5.16
N CYS A 417 7.59 -7.97 6.02
CA CYS A 417 8.99 -8.14 5.64
C CYS A 417 9.21 -9.33 4.69
N VAL A 418 8.48 -10.43 4.90
CA VAL A 418 8.46 -11.58 3.97
C VAL A 418 7.97 -11.15 2.60
N ILE A 419 6.86 -10.41 2.49
CA ILE A 419 6.36 -9.88 1.21
C ILE A 419 7.45 -9.03 0.55
N GLY A 420 8.05 -8.10 1.28
CA GLY A 420 9.14 -7.25 0.77
C GLY A 420 10.29 -8.06 0.18
N ARG A 421 10.76 -9.06 0.92
CA ARG A 421 11.84 -9.95 0.49
C ARG A 421 11.47 -10.79 -0.73
N LEU A 422 10.33 -11.51 -0.68
CA LEU A 422 9.94 -12.40 -1.77
C LEU A 422 9.63 -11.63 -3.05
N CYS A 423 8.98 -10.47 -2.96
CA CYS A 423 8.76 -9.58 -4.10
C CYS A 423 10.09 -9.11 -4.72
N ASN A 424 11.03 -8.67 -3.89
CA ASN A 424 12.37 -8.28 -4.34
C ASN A 424 13.06 -9.44 -5.07
N ASP A 425 13.17 -10.59 -4.43
CA ASP A 425 13.83 -11.78 -5.00
C ASP A 425 13.20 -12.17 -6.35
N VAL A 426 11.87 -12.17 -6.48
CA VAL A 426 11.20 -12.50 -7.75
C VAL A 426 11.55 -11.51 -8.85
N ALA A 427 11.60 -10.22 -8.54
CA ALA A 427 11.88 -9.17 -9.51
C ALA A 427 13.36 -9.11 -9.93
N THR A 428 14.29 -9.39 -9.01
CA THR A 428 15.73 -9.27 -9.25
C THR A 428 16.41 -10.57 -9.65
N PHE A 429 15.75 -11.73 -9.45
CA PHE A 429 16.32 -13.07 -9.65
C PHE A 429 17.17 -13.22 -10.92
N LYS A 430 16.60 -12.90 -12.09
CA LYS A 430 17.27 -13.10 -13.38
C LYS A 430 18.53 -12.23 -13.51
N HIS A 431 18.49 -11.01 -12.97
CA HIS A 431 19.64 -10.11 -12.99
C HIS A 431 20.72 -10.60 -12.02
N GLU A 432 20.35 -10.92 -10.79
CA GLU A 432 21.24 -11.42 -9.74
C GLU A 432 21.94 -12.72 -10.17
N GLU A 433 21.20 -13.66 -10.78
CA GLU A 433 21.76 -14.89 -11.32
C GLU A 433 22.81 -14.61 -12.42
N SER A 434 22.54 -13.64 -13.31
CA SER A 434 23.46 -13.28 -14.40
C SER A 434 24.80 -12.71 -13.93
N VAL A 435 24.83 -12.09 -12.74
CA VAL A 435 26.04 -11.53 -12.13
C VAL A 435 26.67 -12.47 -11.10
N GLY A 436 26.11 -13.67 -10.92
CA GLY A 436 26.63 -14.72 -10.04
C GLY A 436 26.17 -14.64 -8.58
N GLU A 437 25.14 -13.85 -8.28
CA GLU A 437 24.44 -13.90 -6.99
C GLU A 437 23.47 -15.09 -7.01
N MET A 438 23.79 -16.13 -6.25
CA MET A 438 23.10 -17.42 -6.37
C MET A 438 22.04 -17.67 -5.30
N ALA A 439 21.97 -16.86 -4.24
CA ALA A 439 21.11 -17.11 -3.07
C ALA A 439 19.88 -16.20 -3.07
N SER A 440 18.74 -16.77 -3.44
CA SER A 440 17.40 -16.18 -3.42
C SER A 440 16.36 -17.19 -2.93
N SER A 441 15.16 -16.73 -2.59
CA SER A 441 14.03 -17.60 -2.30
C SER A 441 13.73 -18.60 -3.43
N ILE A 442 13.88 -18.19 -4.69
CA ILE A 442 13.69 -19.07 -5.86
C ILE A 442 14.74 -20.19 -5.89
N SER A 443 16.03 -19.84 -5.76
CA SER A 443 17.10 -20.84 -5.74
C SER A 443 16.99 -21.81 -4.56
N CYS A 444 16.57 -21.32 -3.39
CA CYS A 444 16.36 -22.13 -2.20
C CYS A 444 15.15 -23.07 -2.38
N TYR A 445 14.06 -22.58 -2.99
CA TYR A 445 12.92 -23.41 -3.33
C TYR A 445 13.30 -24.55 -4.29
N MET A 446 14.06 -24.26 -5.35
CA MET A 446 14.55 -25.28 -6.30
C MET A 446 15.47 -26.32 -5.62
N ARG A 447 16.25 -25.89 -4.61
CA ARG A 447 17.10 -26.78 -3.82
C ARG A 447 16.28 -27.71 -2.92
N ASP A 448 15.20 -27.20 -2.32
CA ASP A 448 14.27 -28.02 -1.54
C ASP A 448 13.39 -28.91 -2.42
N ASN A 449 13.21 -28.55 -3.70
CA ASN A 449 12.38 -29.26 -4.66
C ASN A 449 13.17 -29.59 -5.95
N PRO A 450 14.09 -30.57 -5.94
CA PRO A 450 15.05 -30.80 -7.03
C PRO A 450 14.45 -31.13 -8.41
N HIS A 451 13.15 -31.44 -8.46
CA HIS A 451 12.43 -31.78 -9.70
C HIS A 451 11.65 -30.60 -10.28
N CYS A 452 11.56 -29.46 -9.59
CA CYS A 452 10.82 -28.31 -10.11
C CYS A 452 11.64 -27.53 -11.14
N THR A 453 10.94 -26.99 -12.12
CA THR A 453 11.47 -25.98 -13.04
C THR A 453 11.60 -24.63 -12.33
N GLN A 454 12.36 -23.72 -12.93
CA GLN A 454 12.48 -22.34 -12.44
C GLN A 454 11.13 -21.60 -12.48
N ASP A 455 10.31 -21.82 -13.50
CA ASP A 455 9.00 -21.18 -13.62
C ASP A 455 8.02 -21.69 -12.56
N GLU A 456 8.06 -22.99 -12.23
CA GLU A 456 7.31 -23.56 -11.11
C GLU A 456 7.78 -22.98 -9.76
N ALA A 457 9.09 -22.79 -9.58
CA ALA A 457 9.64 -22.16 -8.38
C ALA A 457 9.18 -20.69 -8.24
N ILE A 458 9.26 -19.90 -9.31
CA ILE A 458 8.77 -18.51 -9.34
C ILE A 458 7.26 -18.46 -9.02
N THR A 459 6.48 -19.35 -9.62
CA THR A 459 5.04 -19.45 -9.39
C THR A 459 4.75 -19.79 -7.91
N SER A 460 5.48 -20.74 -7.34
CA SER A 460 5.34 -21.14 -5.94
C SER A 460 5.69 -19.99 -4.99
N VAL A 461 6.75 -19.23 -5.26
CA VAL A 461 7.11 -18.04 -4.47
C VAL A 461 6.04 -16.95 -4.60
N ARG A 462 5.44 -16.76 -5.78
CA ARG A 462 4.29 -15.84 -5.97
C ARG A 462 3.07 -16.25 -5.16
N CYS A 463 2.74 -17.55 -5.10
CA CYS A 463 1.68 -18.05 -4.22
C CYS A 463 1.98 -17.78 -2.74
N ASN A 464 3.25 -17.89 -2.31
CA ASN A 464 3.64 -17.53 -0.95
C ASN A 464 3.45 -16.03 -0.66
N ILE A 465 3.71 -15.15 -1.63
CA ILE A 465 3.44 -13.71 -1.52
C ILE A 465 1.93 -13.48 -1.34
N GLU A 466 1.09 -14.12 -2.16
CA GLU A 466 -0.38 -13.99 -2.08
C GLU A 466 -0.91 -14.46 -0.72
N SER A 467 -0.42 -15.58 -0.22
CA SER A 467 -0.75 -16.09 1.12
C SER A 467 -0.34 -15.12 2.22
N ALA A 468 0.89 -14.58 2.16
CA ALA A 468 1.36 -13.58 3.11
C ALA A 468 0.53 -12.28 3.05
N CYS A 469 0.08 -11.85 1.87
CA CYS A 469 -0.82 -10.70 1.73
C CYS A 469 -2.16 -10.90 2.46
N ARG A 470 -2.74 -12.11 2.44
CA ARG A 470 -3.97 -12.43 3.19
C ARG A 470 -3.74 -12.39 4.70
N GLU A 471 -2.59 -12.87 5.16
CA GLU A 471 -2.17 -12.77 6.57
C GLU A 471 -2.00 -11.31 7.00
N VAL A 472 -1.40 -10.46 6.15
CA VAL A 472 -1.28 -9.01 6.40
C VAL A 472 -2.66 -8.33 6.54
N GLU A 473 -3.64 -8.67 5.68
CA GLU A 473 -5.00 -8.14 5.80
C GLU A 473 -5.68 -8.60 7.11
N LEU A 474 -5.48 -9.86 7.51
CA LEU A 474 -5.97 -10.39 8.78
C LEU A 474 -5.33 -9.70 10.00
N GLU A 475 -4.01 -9.56 10.01
CA GLU A 475 -3.30 -8.89 11.11
C GLU A 475 -3.63 -7.39 11.18
N HIS A 476 -3.79 -6.73 10.03
CA HIS A 476 -4.32 -5.37 9.96
C HIS A 476 -5.71 -5.30 10.61
N PHE A 477 -6.63 -6.19 10.23
CA PHE A 477 -7.98 -6.27 10.80
C PHE A 477 -7.94 -6.41 12.33
N LYS A 478 -7.14 -7.34 12.86
CA LYS A 478 -6.98 -7.55 14.31
C LYS A 478 -6.39 -6.32 15.02
N SER A 479 -5.45 -5.62 14.37
CA SER A 479 -4.75 -4.48 14.97
C SER A 479 -5.63 -3.24 15.16
N ARG A 480 -6.71 -3.08 14.37
CA ARG A 480 -7.57 -1.88 14.34
C ARG A 480 -8.15 -1.48 15.71
N ALA A 481 -8.36 -2.45 16.60
CA ALA A 481 -8.90 -2.18 17.94
C ALA A 481 -7.87 -1.61 18.93
N LEU A 482 -6.57 -1.80 18.66
CA LEU A 482 -5.48 -1.49 19.58
C LEU A 482 -4.53 -0.43 19.04
N VAL A 483 -4.28 -0.44 17.73
CA VAL A 483 -3.27 0.39 17.08
C VAL A 483 -3.93 1.59 16.42
N PRO A 484 -3.38 2.81 16.59
CA PRO A 484 -3.86 3.98 15.85
C PRO A 484 -3.92 3.70 14.34
N GLU A 485 -5.02 4.11 13.70
CA GLU A 485 -5.32 3.74 12.31
C GLU A 485 -4.23 4.19 11.32
N CYS A 486 -3.63 5.35 11.53
CA CYS A 486 -2.53 5.83 10.68
C CYS A 486 -1.30 4.91 10.78
N CYS A 487 -1.00 4.37 11.96
CA CYS A 487 0.13 3.47 12.20
C CYS A 487 -0.10 2.09 11.58
N SER A 488 -1.27 1.47 11.81
CA SER A 488 -1.59 0.16 11.22
C SER A 488 -1.69 0.23 9.69
N ARG A 489 -2.29 1.31 9.15
CA ARG A 489 -2.29 1.58 7.70
C ARG A 489 -0.89 1.78 7.13
N ALA A 490 0.06 2.34 7.89
CA ALA A 490 1.44 2.48 7.44
C ALA A 490 2.07 1.10 7.17
N VAL A 491 1.86 0.15 8.09
CA VAL A 491 2.33 -1.23 7.96
C VAL A 491 1.70 -1.91 6.74
N LEU A 492 0.37 -1.84 6.61
CA LEU A 492 -0.36 -2.38 5.45
C LEU A 492 0.11 -1.77 4.12
N ASN A 493 0.22 -0.45 4.05
CA ASN A 493 0.62 0.24 2.82
C ASN A 493 2.09 -0.02 2.47
N PHE A 494 2.96 -0.34 3.43
CA PHE A 494 4.32 -0.77 3.11
C PHE A 494 4.32 -2.10 2.36
N ALA A 495 3.55 -3.10 2.82
CA ALA A 495 3.39 -4.36 2.08
C ALA A 495 2.88 -4.10 0.65
N ARG A 496 1.89 -3.22 0.49
CA ARG A 496 1.39 -2.83 -0.83
C ARG A 496 2.41 -2.14 -1.70
N THR A 497 3.22 -1.26 -1.10
CA THR A 497 4.33 -0.60 -1.79
C THR A 497 5.33 -1.63 -2.28
N MET A 498 5.69 -2.63 -1.47
CA MET A 498 6.60 -3.70 -1.90
C MET A 498 6.03 -4.51 -3.07
N CYS A 499 4.75 -4.91 -2.99
CA CYS A 499 4.09 -5.58 -4.11
C CYS A 499 4.01 -4.67 -5.35
N PHE A 500 3.82 -3.37 -5.17
CA PHE A 500 3.74 -2.40 -6.27
C PHE A 500 5.09 -2.17 -6.94
N VAL A 501 6.16 -1.86 -6.20
CA VAL A 501 7.47 -1.49 -6.76
C VAL A 501 8.19 -2.67 -7.43
N TYR A 502 7.85 -3.91 -7.04
CA TYR A 502 8.41 -5.13 -7.61
C TYR A 502 7.43 -5.87 -8.54
N LYS A 503 6.26 -5.28 -8.84
CA LYS A 503 5.20 -5.93 -9.63
C LYS A 503 5.67 -6.35 -11.02
N ARG A 504 6.39 -5.45 -11.71
CA ARG A 504 6.80 -5.59 -13.11
C ARG A 504 8.32 -5.64 -13.27
N ALA A 505 9.06 -4.86 -12.49
CA ALA A 505 10.51 -4.75 -12.52
C ALA A 505 11.05 -4.36 -11.13
N ASP A 506 12.37 -4.22 -10.98
CA ASP A 506 12.96 -3.60 -9.78
C ASP A 506 12.87 -2.07 -9.88
N ALA A 507 11.72 -1.50 -9.53
CA ALA A 507 11.53 -0.04 -9.53
C ALA A 507 12.28 0.67 -8.39
N PHE A 508 12.88 -0.08 -7.46
CA PHE A 508 13.60 0.49 -6.33
C PHE A 508 15.04 0.84 -6.71
N SER A 509 15.75 -0.10 -7.32
CA SER A 509 17.17 0.07 -7.68
C SER A 509 17.37 0.43 -9.15
N ASN A 510 16.43 0.06 -10.02
CA ASN A 510 16.53 0.29 -11.46
C ASN A 510 15.45 1.27 -11.95
N SER A 511 15.84 2.53 -12.13
CA SER A 511 14.96 3.60 -12.60
C SER A 511 14.72 3.60 -14.12
N SER A 512 15.05 2.53 -14.85
CA SER A 512 14.92 2.48 -16.31
C SER A 512 13.53 2.07 -16.81
N ASP A 513 12.61 1.73 -15.90
CA ASP A 513 11.25 1.34 -16.26
C ASP A 513 10.40 2.59 -16.57
N VAL A 514 10.00 2.71 -17.83
CA VAL A 514 9.29 3.88 -18.36
C VAL A 514 7.92 4.05 -17.71
N GLU A 515 7.23 2.95 -17.36
CA GLU A 515 5.89 3.05 -16.78
C GLU A 515 5.95 3.53 -15.32
N TYR A 516 6.90 3.03 -14.52
CA TYR A 516 7.13 3.57 -13.18
C TYR A 516 7.59 5.03 -13.23
N GLU A 517 8.45 5.39 -14.18
CA GLU A 517 8.86 6.79 -14.38
C GLU A 517 7.66 7.68 -14.69
N MET A 518 6.77 7.25 -15.60
CA MET A 518 5.55 7.96 -15.93
C MET A 518 4.61 8.09 -14.73
N LEU A 519 4.43 7.03 -13.93
CA LEU A 519 3.60 7.08 -12.72
C LEU A 519 4.17 8.03 -11.67
N PHE A 520 5.50 8.00 -11.46
CA PHE A 520 6.16 8.89 -10.52
C PHE A 520 6.07 10.35 -10.97
N ARG A 521 6.32 10.60 -12.26
CA ARG A 521 6.16 11.93 -12.87
C ARG A 521 4.74 12.44 -12.71
N ASP A 522 3.77 11.60 -13.08
CA ASP A 522 2.36 11.94 -13.00
C ASP A 522 1.98 12.33 -11.57
N TYR A 523 2.38 11.52 -10.59
CA TYR A 523 2.02 11.77 -9.19
C TYR A 523 2.69 13.03 -8.60
N TYR A 524 4.00 13.21 -8.79
CA TYR A 524 4.74 14.27 -8.10
C TYR A 524 4.83 15.59 -8.85
N TYR A 525 4.78 15.58 -10.18
CA TYR A 525 5.08 16.77 -10.98
C TYR A 525 3.93 17.22 -11.86
N ASP A 526 3.11 16.30 -12.39
CA ASP A 526 2.06 16.70 -13.30
C ASP A 526 0.83 17.21 -12.51
N PRO A 527 0.41 18.47 -12.72
CA PRO A 527 -0.78 19.00 -12.07
C PRO A 527 -2.03 18.25 -12.54
N LEU A 528 -3.05 18.22 -11.69
CA LEU A 528 -4.39 17.73 -12.05
C LEU A 528 -5.09 18.77 -12.94
N VAL A 529 -4.59 18.97 -14.17
CA VAL A 529 -5.18 19.90 -15.14
C VAL A 529 -6.39 19.26 -15.80
N HIS A 530 -7.42 20.08 -16.02
CA HIS A 530 -8.68 19.75 -16.68
C HIS A 530 -8.48 18.88 -17.93
N VAL A 531 -9.00 17.64 -17.87
CA VAL A 531 -9.37 16.89 -19.08
C VAL A 531 -10.73 17.38 -19.54
#